data_AF-A0A7X9RZP3-F1
#
_entry.id   AF-A0A7X9RZP3-F1
#
_cell.length_a   1.000
_cell.length_b   1.000
_cell.length_c   1.000
_cell.angle_alpha   90.00
_cell.angle_beta   90.00
_cell.angle_gamma   90.00
#
_symmetry.space_group_name_H-M   'P 1'
#
loop_
_entity.id
_entity.type
_entity.pdbx_description
1 polymer ?
#
loop_
_entity_poly.entity_id
_entity_poly.type
_entity_poly.pdbx_seq_one_letter_code
_entity_poly.pdbx_strand_id
1 'polypeptide(L)'
;MLDLKENILDKLAGLYSGKLFKVVDDFKYEVDAQTSITVDEMNNLRLEIIMDGCESGETMPLATKEVGADMFEVCCNDSEESLEGKVDLLNKMLSFKVESPRSGETEFVGCI
;
A
#
# COMPACT_ATOMS: atom_id res chain seq x y z
N MET A 1 -15.45 -20.04 16.47
CA MET A 1 -14.27 -20.32 15.62
C MET A 1 -13.73 -18.94 15.29
N LEU A 2 -12.77 -18.44 16.08
CA LEU A 2 -12.32 -17.06 15.94
C LEU A 2 -11.49 -16.95 14.66
N ASP A 3 -11.93 -16.06 13.78
CA ASP A 3 -11.33 -15.69 12.51
C ASP A 3 -9.85 -15.35 12.66
N LEU A 4 -9.00 -16.33 12.40
CA LEU A 4 -7.56 -16.12 12.25
C LEU A 4 -7.25 -15.10 11.13
N LYS A 5 -8.17 -14.91 10.17
CA LYS A 5 -8.05 -13.91 9.11
C LYS A 5 -8.28 -12.47 9.61
N GLU A 6 -9.29 -12.22 10.44
CA GLU A 6 -9.58 -10.87 10.96
C GLU A 6 -8.39 -10.31 11.75
N ASN A 7 -7.75 -11.15 12.56
CA ASN A 7 -6.61 -10.76 13.40
C ASN A 7 -5.32 -10.45 12.61
N ILE A 8 -5.24 -10.83 11.33
CA ILE A 8 -4.10 -10.55 10.46
C ILE A 8 -4.31 -9.23 9.72
N LEU A 9 -5.52 -8.96 9.24
CA LEU A 9 -5.84 -7.71 8.53
C LEU A 9 -5.65 -6.50 9.44
N ASP A 10 -6.07 -6.59 10.70
CA ASP A 10 -5.87 -5.55 11.71
C ASP A 10 -4.38 -5.24 11.98
N LYS A 11 -3.49 -6.22 11.81
CA LYS A 11 -2.05 -6.01 11.99
C LYS A 11 -1.41 -5.26 10.83
N LEU A 12 -2.00 -5.37 9.63
CA LEU A 12 -1.53 -4.69 8.43
C LEU A 12 -2.00 -3.23 8.38
N ALA A 13 -3.15 -2.96 9.00
CA ALA A 13 -3.72 -1.62 9.07
C ALA A 13 -2.81 -0.65 9.85
N GLY A 14 -2.67 0.56 9.32
CA GLY A 14 -1.79 1.56 9.91
C GLY A 14 -1.49 2.71 8.96
N LEU A 15 -0.93 3.79 9.53
CA LEU A 15 -0.46 4.95 8.80
C LEU A 15 1.06 4.85 8.62
N TYR A 16 1.51 4.71 7.39
CA TYR A 16 2.91 4.60 7.02
C TYR A 16 3.37 5.95 6.45
N SER A 17 4.44 6.51 7.00
CA SER A 17 5.07 7.72 6.46
C SER A 17 6.37 7.32 5.76
N GLY A 18 6.63 7.91 4.60
CA GLY A 18 7.76 7.47 3.79
C GLY A 18 8.05 8.34 2.58
N LYS A 19 8.82 7.75 1.66
CA LYS A 19 9.17 8.35 0.39
C LYS A 19 8.37 7.70 -0.72
N LEU A 20 7.75 8.53 -1.55
CA LEU A 20 7.16 8.15 -2.81
C LEU A 20 8.09 8.59 -3.93
N PHE A 21 8.43 7.65 -4.80
CA PHE A 21 9.23 7.86 -5.97
C PHE A 21 8.37 7.74 -7.20
N LYS A 22 8.36 8.75 -8.07
CA LYS A 22 7.56 8.74 -9.29
C LYS A 22 8.46 8.94 -10.51
N VAL A 23 8.26 8.12 -11.54
CA VAL A 23 8.98 8.27 -12.81
C VAL A 23 8.05 8.94 -13.83
N VAL A 24 8.47 10.11 -14.32
CA VAL A 24 7.74 10.86 -15.37
C VAL A 24 8.77 11.32 -16.41
N ASP A 25 8.56 10.96 -17.68
CA ASP A 25 9.43 11.33 -18.81
C ASP A 25 10.92 11.05 -18.55
N ASP A 26 11.25 9.87 -18.05
CA ASP A 26 12.60 9.42 -17.65
C ASP A 26 13.24 10.16 -16.45
N PHE A 27 12.50 11.05 -15.79
CA PHE A 27 12.93 11.71 -14.54
C PHE A 27 12.31 11.05 -13.32
N LYS A 28 13.15 10.69 -12.32
CA LYS A 28 12.73 10.18 -11.02
C LYS A 28 12.55 11.34 -10.03
N TYR A 29 11.33 11.52 -9.56
CA TYR A 29 10.97 12.48 -8.51
C TYR A 29 10.85 11.76 -7.18
N GLU A 30 11.32 12.40 -6.10
CA GLU A 30 11.14 11.93 -4.73
C GLU A 30 10.28 12.95 -3.98
N VAL A 31 9.22 12.47 -3.34
CA VAL A 31 8.34 13.29 -2.50
C VAL A 31 8.08 12.58 -1.17
N ASP A 32 7.95 13.37 -0.12
CA ASP A 32 7.42 12.86 1.14
C ASP A 32 5.93 12.54 0.96
N ALA A 33 5.53 11.36 1.43
CA ALA A 33 4.16 10.89 1.33
C ALA A 33 3.76 10.10 2.58
N GLN A 34 2.46 10.11 2.86
CA GLN A 34 1.86 9.21 3.83
C GLN A 34 0.94 8.24 3.10
N THR A 35 0.79 7.04 3.63
CA THR A 35 -0.12 6.05 3.10
C THR A 35 -0.84 5.37 4.25
N SER A 36 -2.14 5.19 4.11
CA SER A 36 -2.97 4.53 5.10
C SER A 36 -3.43 3.18 4.57
N ILE A 37 -3.22 2.11 5.34
CA ILE A 37 -3.88 0.83 5.13
C ILE A 37 -5.01 0.71 6.13
N THR A 38 -6.23 0.49 5.64
CA THR A 38 -7.45 0.34 6.46
C THR A 38 -8.19 -0.93 6.10
N VAL A 39 -9.04 -1.42 7.00
CA VAL A 39 -9.93 -2.57 6.78
C VAL A 39 -11.36 -2.03 6.72
N ASP A 40 -12.11 -2.40 5.68
CA ASP A 40 -13.53 -2.03 5.55
C ASP A 40 -14.47 -3.00 6.30
N GLU A 41 -15.75 -2.65 6.36
CA GLU A 41 -16.79 -3.46 7.03
C GLU A 41 -16.99 -4.86 6.44
N MET A 42 -16.43 -5.11 5.24
CA MET A 42 -16.45 -6.41 4.57
C MET A 42 -15.13 -7.17 4.71
N ASN A 43 -14.24 -6.74 5.61
CA ASN A 43 -12.92 -7.31 5.84
C ASN A 43 -12.00 -7.26 4.59
N ASN A 44 -12.14 -6.21 3.76
CA ASN A 44 -11.19 -5.94 2.67
C ASN A 44 -10.19 -4.87 3.09
N LEU A 45 -8.93 -5.09 2.75
CA LEU A 45 -7.89 -4.09 2.93
C LEU A 45 -8.00 -3.01 1.86
N ARG A 46 -7.77 -1.76 2.25
CA ARG A 46 -7.75 -0.60 1.36
C ARG A 46 -6.49 0.20 1.59
N LEU A 47 -5.84 0.59 0.52
CA LEU A 47 -4.72 1.53 0.53
C LEU A 47 -5.20 2.91 0.12
N GLU A 48 -4.82 3.92 0.88
CA GLU A 48 -4.97 5.33 0.54
C GLU A 48 -3.58 5.97 0.49
N ILE A 49 -3.27 6.70 -0.58
CA ILE A 49 -2.02 7.47 -0.72
C ILE A 49 -2.34 8.94 -0.48
N ILE A 50 -1.72 9.49 0.57
CA ILE A 50 -1.88 10.87 1.03
C ILE A 50 -0.60 11.63 0.66
N MET A 51 -0.71 12.50 -0.35
CA MET A 51 0.37 13.41 -0.73
C MET A 51 0.07 14.81 -0.18
N ASP A 52 1.10 15.49 0.34
CA ASP A 52 0.97 16.83 0.93
C ASP A 52 0.19 17.78 0.01
N GLY A 53 -0.97 18.25 0.47
CA GLY A 53 -1.83 19.22 -0.23
C GLY A 53 -3.02 18.66 -1.01
N CYS A 54 -3.17 17.33 -1.11
CA CYS A 54 -4.35 16.67 -1.71
C CYS A 54 -5.02 15.73 -0.71
N GLU A 55 -6.14 16.16 -0.12
CA GLU A 55 -6.99 15.34 0.78
C GLU A 55 -7.81 14.24 0.03
N SER A 56 -7.51 13.97 -1.23
CA SER A 56 -8.28 13.03 -2.06
C SER A 56 -7.39 11.89 -2.51
N GLY A 57 -7.02 11.00 -1.59
CA GLY A 57 -6.44 9.71 -1.95
C GLY A 57 -7.54 8.80 -2.50
N GLU A 58 -7.41 8.36 -3.76
CA GLU A 58 -8.25 7.25 -4.23
C GLU A 58 -7.90 6.00 -3.42
N THR A 59 -8.92 5.35 -2.85
CA THR A 59 -8.71 4.13 -2.06
C THR A 59 -8.68 2.92 -2.99
N MET A 60 -7.58 2.18 -2.99
CA MET A 60 -7.42 0.96 -3.80
C MET A 60 -7.70 -0.28 -2.95
N PRO A 61 -8.55 -1.23 -3.40
CA PRO A 61 -8.73 -2.49 -2.70
C PRO A 61 -7.46 -3.34 -2.81
N LEU A 62 -7.01 -3.91 -1.70
CA LEU A 62 -5.84 -4.77 -1.63
C LEU A 62 -6.25 -6.22 -1.37
N ALA A 63 -5.76 -7.13 -2.19
CA ALA A 63 -5.65 -8.53 -1.88
C ALA A 63 -4.35 -8.77 -1.09
N THR A 64 -4.39 -9.68 -0.11
CA THR A 64 -3.22 -9.99 0.70
C THR A 64 -2.93 -11.48 0.79
N LYS A 65 -1.64 -11.77 0.93
CA LYS A 65 -1.13 -13.13 1.03
C LYS A 65 0.01 -13.19 2.03
N GLU A 66 -0.11 -14.07 3.01
CA GLU A 66 0.96 -14.37 3.97
C GLU A 66 2.08 -15.14 3.26
N VAL A 67 3.31 -14.65 3.37
CA VAL A 67 4.52 -15.31 2.81
C VAL A 67 5.55 -15.69 3.87
N GLY A 68 5.40 -15.17 5.09
CA GLY A 68 6.17 -15.56 6.27
C GLY A 68 5.46 -15.09 7.54
N ALA A 69 5.97 -15.47 8.71
CA ALA A 69 5.34 -15.19 10.01
C ALA A 69 5.03 -13.71 10.25
N ASP A 70 5.83 -12.80 9.68
CA ASP A 70 5.71 -11.35 9.82
C ASP A 70 5.76 -10.64 8.46
N MET A 71 5.59 -11.36 7.35
CA MET A 71 5.73 -10.81 6.00
C MET A 71 4.53 -11.14 5.13
N PHE A 72 3.94 -10.11 4.54
CA PHE A 72 2.71 -10.19 3.74
C PHE A 72 2.94 -9.51 2.40
N GLU A 73 2.52 -10.17 1.33
CA GLU A 73 2.39 -9.54 0.02
C GLU A 73 1.02 -8.86 -0.05
N VAL A 74 1.00 -7.62 -0.55
CA VAL A 74 -0.21 -6.86 -0.84
C VAL A 74 -0.25 -6.58 -2.34
N CYS A 75 -1.39 -6.78 -2.98
CA CYS A 75 -1.54 -6.49 -4.39
C CYS A 75 -2.92 -5.96 -4.74
N CYS A 76 -2.97 -5.12 -5.76
CA CYS A 76 -4.20 -4.75 -6.46
C CYS A 76 -3.95 -5.04 -7.94
N ASN A 77 -4.92 -5.65 -8.62
CA ASN A 77 -4.84 -5.82 -10.05
C ASN A 77 -6.19 -5.43 -10.64
N ASP A 78 -6.27 -4.21 -11.14
CA ASP A 78 -7.42 -3.71 -11.88
C ASP A 78 -7.05 -3.61 -13.37
N SER A 79 -8.06 -3.44 -14.21
CA SER A 79 -7.94 -3.41 -15.67
C SER A 79 -6.99 -2.31 -16.17
N GLU A 80 -6.80 -1.26 -15.36
CA GLU A 80 -5.95 -0.12 -15.69
C GLU A 80 -4.75 0.04 -14.76
N GLU A 81 -4.69 -0.59 -13.59
CA GLU A 81 -3.64 -0.34 -12.60
C GLU A 81 -3.25 -1.62 -11.86
N SER A 82 -1.93 -1.86 -11.75
CA SER A 82 -1.38 -2.93 -10.92
C SER A 82 -0.59 -2.34 -9.76
N LEU A 83 -0.82 -2.88 -8.57
CA LEU A 83 -0.05 -2.60 -7.37
C LEU A 83 0.53 -3.91 -6.87
N GLU A 84 1.84 -3.92 -6.61
CA GLU A 84 2.51 -5.03 -5.95
C GLU A 84 3.37 -4.49 -4.81
N GLY A 85 3.19 -5.05 -3.61
CA GLY A 85 3.87 -4.57 -2.42
C GLY A 85 4.03 -5.62 -1.35
N LYS A 86 4.70 -5.21 -0.29
CA LYS A 86 5.02 -6.01 0.88
C LYS A 86 4.84 -5.19 2.15
N VAL A 87 4.27 -5.84 3.15
CA VAL A 87 4.24 -5.36 4.53
C VAL A 87 5.12 -6.28 5.37
N ASP A 88 6.09 -5.68 6.04
CA ASP A 88 6.97 -6.33 7.01
C ASP A 88 6.54 -5.86 8.40
N LEU A 89 5.82 -6.72 9.13
CA LEU A 89 5.32 -6.41 10.46
C LEU A 89 6.45 -6.33 11.50
N LEU A 90 7.53 -7.08 11.30
CA LEU A 90 8.68 -7.10 12.21
C LEU A 90 9.39 -5.75 12.19
N ASN A 91 9.61 -5.20 11.00
CA ASN A 91 10.26 -3.91 10.78
C ASN A 91 9.27 -2.74 10.69
N LYS A 92 7.96 -3.01 10.75
CA LYS A 92 6.87 -2.04 10.57
C LYS A 92 6.98 -1.25 9.28
N MET A 93 7.38 -1.91 8.20
CA MET A 93 7.60 -1.29 6.90
C MET A 93 6.53 -1.68 5.90
N LEU A 94 6.16 -0.73 5.05
CA LEU A 94 5.37 -0.92 3.84
C LEU A 94 6.20 -0.48 2.65
N SER A 95 6.28 -1.34 1.64
CA SER A 95 6.81 -0.97 0.34
C SER A 95 5.86 -1.45 -0.75
N PHE A 96 5.57 -0.61 -1.74
CA PHE A 96 4.77 -1.04 -2.90
C PHE A 96 5.22 -0.33 -4.16
N LYS A 97 4.88 -0.93 -5.29
CA LYS A 97 5.06 -0.41 -6.63
C LYS A 97 3.69 -0.36 -7.29
N VAL A 98 3.36 0.76 -7.92
CA VAL A 98 2.18 0.96 -8.76
C VAL A 98 2.63 1.16 -10.18
N GLU A 99 2.07 0.39 -11.11
CA GLU A 99 2.21 0.59 -12.53
C GLU A 99 0.84 0.96 -13.11
N SER A 100 0.76 2.17 -13.68
CA SER A 100 -0.46 2.70 -14.28
C SER A 100 -0.14 3.33 -15.64
N PRO A 101 -0.90 3.04 -16.71
CA PRO A 101 -0.78 3.71 -18.00
C PRO A 101 -1.00 5.23 -17.89
N ARG A 102 -1.69 5.70 -16.84
CA ARG A 102 -2.03 7.12 -16.65
C ARG A 102 -1.00 7.86 -15.81
N SER A 103 -0.51 7.24 -14.73
CA SER A 103 0.37 7.90 -13.76
C SER A 103 1.83 7.43 -13.83
N GLY A 104 2.13 6.45 -14.67
CA GLY A 104 3.48 5.89 -14.85
C GLY A 104 3.84 4.88 -13.76
N GLU A 105 5.14 4.74 -13.53
CA GLU A 105 5.68 3.90 -12.46
C GLU A 105 5.86 4.72 -11.19
N THR A 106 5.27 4.24 -10.08
CA THR A 106 5.39 4.85 -8.76
C THR A 106 5.81 3.81 -7.73
N GLU A 107 6.79 4.13 -6.88
CA GLU A 107 7.27 3.27 -5.79
C GLU A 107 7.09 4.00 -4.46
N PHE A 108 6.61 3.31 -3.43
CA PHE A 108 6.56 3.82 -2.06
C PHE A 108 7.41 2.94 -1.14
N VAL A 109 8.10 3.58 -0.21
CA VAL A 109 8.73 2.91 0.94
C VAL A 109 8.50 3.77 2.18
N GLY A 110 7.85 3.20 3.19
CA GLY A 110 7.55 3.90 4.43
C GLY A 110 7.43 2.98 5.64
N CYS A 111 7.32 3.58 6.81
CA CYS A 111 7.21 2.87 8.09
C CYS A 111 6.16 3.50 9.01
N ILE A 112 5.70 2.71 10.00
CA ILE A 112 4.83 3.16 11.11
C ILE A 112 5.68 3.62 12.30
#